data_AF-K2CBJ4-F1
#
_entry.id   AF-K2CBJ4-F1
#
_cell.length_a   1.000
_cell.length_b   1.000
_cell.length_c   1.000
_cell.angle_alpha   90.00
_cell.angle_beta   90.00
_cell.angle_gamma   90.00
#
_symmetry.space_group_name_H-M   'P 1'
#
loop_
_entity.id
_entity.type
_entity.pdbx_description
1 polymer ?
#
loop_
_entity_poly.entity_id
_entity_poly.type
_entity_poly.pdbx_seq_one_letter_code
_entity_poly.pdbx_strand_id
1 'polypeptide(L)'
;MTLFPIKKLILLFLVTIFLLATTKVISGAEDCNNPQNLDLEQINGCIGNYKGVFDLISKANQTNKASLQSLNNQILSLKKQIDALSVEIGKKEKDLNRRNREFDKEYSELSTVVRSYYIQSHYPSALMVLFNSQNASDALRQMGIYSFLAKKNRDRIAQLAVMIGDLQKEKTQLENIIRSTSNLKIQVDEK
;
A
#
# COMPACT_ATOMS: atom_id res chain seq x y z
N MET A 1 58.69 33.70 66.15
CA MET A 1 58.29 34.17 64.80
C MET A 1 58.66 33.05 63.82
N THR A 2 57.81 32.18 63.30
CA THR A 2 56.38 31.85 63.48
C THR A 2 56.30 30.31 63.44
N LEU A 3 55.71 29.70 64.47
CA LEU A 3 55.45 28.26 64.54
C LEU A 3 54.49 27.87 63.40
N PHE A 4 54.97 27.08 62.44
CA PHE A 4 54.12 26.48 61.42
C PHE A 4 53.06 25.59 62.10
N PRO A 5 51.76 25.79 61.82
CA PRO A 5 50.72 25.08 62.55
C PRO A 5 50.70 23.60 62.13
N ILE A 6 51.05 22.71 63.06
CA ILE A 6 51.12 21.24 62.90
C ILE A 6 49.87 20.66 62.21
N LYS A 7 48.69 21.26 62.41
CA LYS A 7 47.44 20.89 61.72
C LYS A 7 47.50 21.04 60.20
N LYS A 8 48.19 22.06 59.67
CA LYS A 8 48.37 22.24 58.22
C LYS A 8 49.31 21.20 57.62
N LEU A 9 50.31 20.75 58.39
CA LEU A 9 51.24 19.71 57.93
C LEU A 9 50.55 18.33 57.84
N ILE A 10 49.71 18.00 58.84
CA ILE A 10 48.92 16.76 58.85
C ILE A 10 47.88 16.74 57.73
N LEU A 11 47.22 17.87 57.48
CA LEU A 11 46.25 18.00 56.37
C LEU A 11 46.94 17.83 55.01
N LEU A 12 48.13 18.40 54.85
CA LEU A 12 48.90 18.27 53.60
C LEU A 12 49.35 16.82 53.39
N PHE A 13 49.76 16.12 54.46
CA PHE A 13 50.14 14.71 54.41
C PHE A 13 48.96 13.78 54.06
N LEU A 14 47.77 14.02 54.65
CA LEU A 14 46.54 13.28 54.33
C LEU A 14 46.08 13.51 52.89
N VAL A 15 46.21 14.73 52.37
CA VAL A 15 45.87 15.05 50.98
C VAL A 15 46.84 14.36 50.00
N THR A 16 48.13 14.28 50.32
CA THR A 16 49.08 13.51 49.49
C THR A 16 48.81 12.01 49.49
N ILE A 17 48.43 11.41 50.63
CA ILE A 17 48.05 9.99 50.69
C ILE A 17 46.76 9.74 49.89
N PHE A 18 45.79 10.65 49.98
CA PHE A 18 44.55 10.56 49.20
C PHE A 18 44.79 10.71 47.69
N LEU A 19 45.73 11.58 47.28
CA LEU A 19 46.15 11.74 45.88
C LEU A 19 46.92 10.51 45.35
N LEU A 20 47.70 9.83 46.19
CA LEU A 20 48.40 8.59 45.78
C LEU A 20 47.43 7.41 45.66
N ALA A 21 46.40 7.34 46.52
CA ALA A 21 45.41 6.26 46.52
C ALA A 21 44.43 6.29 45.32
N THR A 22 44.32 7.40 44.59
CA THR A 22 43.45 7.52 43.40
C THR A 22 44.17 7.21 42.08
N THR A 23 45.46 6.87 42.11
CA THR A 23 46.16 6.36 40.93
C THR A 23 45.73 4.92 40.66
N LYS A 24 44.56 4.77 40.01
CA LYS A 24 44.22 3.51 39.36
C LYS A 24 45.32 3.23 38.34
N VAL A 25 45.96 2.08 38.46
CA VAL A 25 46.85 1.53 37.44
C VAL A 25 46.04 1.46 36.16
N ILE A 26 46.30 2.38 35.24
CA ILE A 26 45.85 2.27 33.86
C ILE A 26 46.72 1.15 33.28
N SER A 27 46.23 -0.08 33.36
CA SER A 27 46.75 -1.19 32.57
C SER A 27 46.63 -0.75 31.11
N GLY A 28 47.77 -0.52 30.47
CA GLY A 28 47.84 -0.09 29.08
C GLY A 28 47.02 -1.03 28.21
N ALA A 29 46.26 -0.47 27.26
CA ALA A 29 45.62 -1.27 26.24
C ALA A 29 46.70 -2.12 25.54
N GLU A 30 46.53 -3.44 25.54
CA GLU A 30 47.46 -4.36 24.89
C GLU A 30 47.46 -4.07 23.38
N ASP A 31 48.60 -3.58 22.86
CA ASP A 31 48.77 -3.33 21.43
C ASP A 31 49.06 -4.65 20.70
N CYS A 32 47.99 -5.36 20.37
CA CYS A 32 48.04 -6.63 19.66
C CYS A 32 48.60 -6.52 18.23
N ASN A 33 48.90 -5.31 17.73
CA ASN A 33 49.44 -5.10 16.39
C ASN A 33 50.97 -5.29 16.30
N ASN A 34 51.68 -5.38 17.44
CA ASN A 34 53.12 -5.67 17.45
C ASN A 34 53.49 -6.77 18.48
N PRO A 35 53.57 -8.05 18.07
CA PRO A 35 53.75 -9.17 18.99
C PRO A 35 55.19 -9.34 19.50
N GLN A 36 56.18 -8.61 18.99
CA GLN A 36 57.60 -8.84 19.30
C GLN A 36 57.99 -8.51 20.74
N ASN A 37 57.16 -7.75 21.47
CA ASN A 37 57.45 -7.28 22.83
C ASN A 37 56.39 -7.71 23.86
N LEU A 38 55.54 -8.70 23.54
CA LEU A 38 54.45 -9.17 24.41
C LEU A 38 54.86 -10.42 25.19
N ASP A 39 54.49 -10.51 26.47
CA ASP A 39 54.63 -11.73 27.27
C ASP A 39 53.54 -12.76 26.92
N LEU A 40 53.75 -14.04 27.28
CA LEU A 40 52.84 -15.14 26.99
C LEU A 40 51.39 -14.87 27.44
N GLU A 41 51.19 -14.21 28.57
CA GLU A 41 49.86 -13.84 29.06
C GLU A 41 49.17 -12.83 28.14
N GLN A 42 49.92 -11.82 27.68
CA GLN A 42 49.43 -10.78 26.77
C GLN A 42 49.15 -11.33 25.36
N ILE A 43 49.98 -12.28 24.89
CA ILE A 43 49.75 -13.01 23.63
C ILE A 43 48.43 -13.81 23.72
N ASN A 44 48.17 -14.49 24.84
CA ASN A 44 46.92 -15.22 25.05
C ASN A 44 45.71 -14.27 25.14
N GLY A 45 45.86 -13.10 25.77
CA GLY A 45 44.86 -12.02 25.78
C GLY A 45 44.51 -11.55 24.36
N CYS A 46 45.52 -11.27 23.54
CA CYS A 46 45.34 -10.90 22.13
C CYS A 46 44.65 -12.00 21.30
N ILE A 47 45.01 -13.27 21.49
CA ILE A 47 44.33 -14.40 20.84
C ILE A 47 42.85 -14.46 21.24
N GLY A 48 42.54 -14.24 22.51
CA GLY A 48 41.17 -14.14 23.01
C GLY A 48 40.39 -13.02 22.34
N ASN A 49 40.99 -11.82 22.24
CA ASN A 49 40.40 -10.66 21.57
C ASN A 49 40.13 -10.93 20.08
N TYR A 50 41.11 -11.46 19.34
CA TYR A 50 40.91 -11.79 17.92
C TYR A 50 39.85 -12.87 17.70
N LYS A 51 39.80 -13.90 18.56
CA LYS A 51 38.73 -14.91 18.50
C LYS A 51 37.36 -14.31 18.79
N GLY A 52 37.26 -13.40 19.76
CA GLY A 52 36.03 -12.68 20.07
C GLY A 52 35.55 -11.82 18.90
N VAL A 53 36.47 -11.03 18.29
CA VAL A 53 36.18 -10.22 17.10
C VAL A 53 35.77 -11.11 15.92
N PHE A 54 36.45 -12.23 15.71
CA PHE A 54 36.10 -13.19 14.66
C PHE A 54 34.72 -13.80 14.85
N ASP A 55 34.35 -14.20 16.08
CA ASP A 55 33.02 -14.72 16.38
C ASP A 55 31.93 -13.67 16.15
N LEU A 56 32.18 -12.41 16.53
CA LEU A 56 31.27 -11.28 16.25
C LEU A 56 31.09 -11.06 14.75
N ILE A 57 32.17 -11.06 13.96
CA ILE A 57 32.11 -10.93 12.50
C ILE A 57 31.35 -12.12 11.88
N SER A 58 31.61 -13.34 12.36
CA SER A 58 30.94 -14.55 11.87
C SER A 58 29.43 -14.49 12.12
N LYS A 59 29.01 -14.12 13.35
CA LYS A 59 27.60 -13.93 13.71
C LYS A 59 26.94 -12.81 12.91
N ALA A 60 27.63 -11.68 12.73
CA ALA A 60 27.14 -10.58 11.90
C ALA A 60 26.95 -11.03 10.44
N ASN A 61 27.89 -11.78 9.86
CA ASN A 61 27.78 -12.31 8.51
C ASN A 61 26.64 -13.31 8.35
N GLN A 62 26.44 -14.21 9.31
CA GLN A 62 25.31 -15.14 9.29
C GLN A 62 23.97 -14.41 9.37
N THR A 63 23.88 -13.41 10.25
CA THR A 63 22.68 -12.57 10.41
C THR A 63 22.40 -11.79 9.13
N ASN A 64 23.42 -11.16 8.53
CA ASN A 64 23.30 -10.42 7.27
C ASN A 64 22.86 -11.33 6.13
N LYS A 65 23.41 -12.54 6.03
CA LYS A 65 23.01 -13.53 5.02
C LYS A 65 21.54 -13.93 5.18
N ALA A 66 21.09 -14.19 6.40
CA ALA A 66 19.69 -14.51 6.69
C ALA A 66 18.76 -13.34 6.35
N SER A 67 19.14 -12.12 6.70
CA SER A 67 18.40 -10.90 6.37
C SER A 67 18.31 -10.67 4.85
N LEU A 68 19.41 -10.86 4.12
CA LEU A 68 19.43 -10.77 2.65
C LEU A 68 18.53 -11.83 2.00
N GLN A 69 18.55 -13.06 2.50
CA GLN A 69 17.67 -14.11 2.01
C GLN A 69 16.20 -13.78 2.28
N SER A 70 15.88 -13.27 3.47
CA SER A 70 14.53 -12.82 3.81
C SER A 70 14.05 -11.69 2.91
N LEU A 71 14.89 -10.67 2.66
CA LEU A 71 14.59 -9.57 1.75
C LEU A 71 14.36 -10.05 0.31
N ASN A 72 15.20 -10.95 -0.19
CA ASN A 72 15.02 -11.55 -1.51
C ASN A 72 13.68 -12.30 -1.62
N ASN A 73 13.31 -13.05 -0.59
CA ASN A 73 12.01 -13.74 -0.56
C ASN A 73 10.83 -12.76 -0.56
N GLN A 74 10.94 -11.65 0.19
CA GLN A 74 9.94 -10.58 0.18
C GLN A 74 9.81 -9.95 -1.21
N ILE A 75 10.92 -9.61 -1.87
CA ILE A 75 10.93 -9.06 -3.23
C ILE A 75 10.27 -10.03 -4.22
N LEU A 76 10.60 -11.32 -4.16
CA LEU A 76 9.98 -12.33 -5.03
C LEU A 76 8.48 -12.46 -4.80
N SER A 77 8.03 -12.37 -3.54
CA SER A 77 6.60 -12.36 -3.20
C SER A 77 5.89 -11.13 -3.76
N LEU A 78 6.48 -9.95 -3.60
CA LEU A 78 5.93 -8.69 -4.11
C LEU A 78 5.85 -8.69 -5.64
N LYS A 79 6.89 -9.19 -6.33
CA LYS A 79 6.88 -9.34 -7.81
C LYS A 79 5.73 -10.22 -8.28
N LYS A 80 5.52 -11.38 -7.64
CA LYS A 80 4.37 -12.26 -7.95
C LYS A 80 3.02 -11.58 -7.75
N GLN A 81 2.88 -10.78 -6.68
CA GLN A 81 1.66 -10.01 -6.44
C GLN A 81 1.44 -8.94 -7.51
N ILE A 82 2.48 -8.22 -7.91
CA ILE A 82 2.43 -7.21 -8.99
C ILE A 82 2.03 -7.85 -10.32
N ASP A 83 2.58 -9.02 -10.64
CA ASP A 83 2.25 -9.75 -11.88
C ASP A 83 0.77 -10.19 -11.89
N ALA A 84 0.29 -10.74 -10.78
CA ALA A 84 -1.11 -11.14 -10.62
C ALA A 84 -2.06 -9.94 -10.77
N LEU A 85 -1.74 -8.81 -10.11
CA LEU A 85 -2.52 -7.57 -10.22
C LEU A 85 -2.49 -7.00 -11.64
N SER A 86 -1.36 -7.08 -12.34
CA SER A 86 -1.24 -6.61 -13.72
C SER A 86 -2.13 -7.42 -14.68
N VAL A 87 -2.21 -8.74 -14.48
CA VAL A 87 -3.15 -9.60 -15.23
C VAL A 87 -4.61 -9.24 -14.91
N GLU A 88 -4.93 -8.98 -13.64
CA GLU A 88 -6.28 -8.60 -13.23
C GLU A 88 -6.70 -7.25 -13.81
N ILE A 89 -5.81 -6.25 -13.79
CA ILE A 89 -6.00 -4.94 -14.42
C ILE A 89 -6.36 -5.12 -15.89
N GLY A 90 -5.55 -5.86 -16.66
CA GLY A 90 -5.81 -6.07 -18.09
C GLY A 90 -7.15 -6.77 -18.38
N LYS A 91 -7.56 -7.71 -17.51
CA LYS A 91 -8.90 -8.33 -17.62
C LYS A 91 -10.01 -7.34 -17.35
N LYS A 92 -9.90 -6.54 -16.27
CA LYS A 92 -10.91 -5.53 -15.91
C LYS A 92 -11.02 -4.42 -16.95
N GLU A 93 -9.90 -3.95 -17.49
CA GLU A 93 -9.90 -2.97 -18.59
C GLU A 93 -10.62 -3.51 -19.84
N LYS A 94 -10.35 -4.77 -20.21
CA LYS A 94 -11.01 -5.39 -21.37
C LYS A 94 -12.52 -5.52 -21.16
N ASP A 95 -12.94 -5.93 -19.96
CA ASP A 95 -14.36 -6.07 -19.64
C ASP A 95 -15.07 -4.70 -19.59
N LEU A 96 -14.45 -3.72 -18.93
CA LEU A 96 -14.97 -2.34 -18.88
C LEU A 96 -15.11 -1.75 -20.29
N ASN A 97 -14.10 -1.94 -21.16
CA ASN A 97 -14.17 -1.51 -22.55
C ASN A 97 -15.27 -2.22 -23.36
N ARG A 98 -15.53 -3.51 -23.09
CA ARG A 98 -16.63 -4.24 -23.73
C ARG A 98 -17.96 -3.64 -23.30
N ARG A 99 -18.19 -3.49 -22.00
CA ARG A 99 -19.45 -2.95 -21.48
C ARG A 99 -19.66 -1.47 -21.83
N ASN A 100 -18.60 -0.68 -21.91
CA ASN A 100 -18.71 0.71 -22.34
C ASN A 100 -19.20 0.79 -23.80
N ARG A 101 -18.75 -0.12 -24.67
CA ARG A 101 -19.28 -0.23 -26.04
C ARG A 101 -20.73 -0.70 -26.10
N GLU A 102 -21.12 -1.64 -25.23
CA GLU A 102 -22.52 -2.06 -25.08
C GLU A 102 -23.39 -0.88 -24.63
N PHE A 103 -22.92 -0.12 -23.63
CA PHE A 103 -23.55 1.10 -23.17
C PHE A 103 -23.66 2.15 -24.29
N ASP A 104 -22.59 2.44 -25.03
CA ASP A 104 -22.61 3.43 -26.10
C ASP A 104 -23.65 3.07 -27.19
N LYS A 105 -23.76 1.78 -27.50
CA LYS A 105 -24.77 1.28 -28.43
C LYS A 105 -26.17 1.53 -27.89
N GLU A 106 -26.45 1.14 -26.64
CA GLU A 106 -27.77 1.35 -26.03
C GLU A 106 -28.11 2.83 -25.79
N TYR A 107 -27.10 3.65 -25.45
CA TYR A 107 -27.23 5.08 -25.24
C TYR A 107 -27.51 5.83 -26.55
N SER A 108 -26.93 5.39 -27.68
CA SER A 108 -27.25 5.97 -29.00
C SER A 108 -28.74 5.86 -29.33
N GLU A 109 -29.38 4.77 -28.88
CA GLU A 109 -30.82 4.53 -29.03
C GLU A 109 -31.65 5.25 -27.95
N LEU A 110 -31.04 5.69 -26.84
CA LEU A 110 -31.72 6.30 -25.70
C LEU A 110 -32.45 7.59 -26.07
N SER A 111 -31.87 8.43 -26.93
CA SER A 111 -32.53 9.67 -27.37
C SER A 111 -33.88 9.39 -28.04
N THR A 112 -33.96 8.31 -28.82
CA THR A 112 -35.19 7.84 -29.45
C THR A 112 -36.14 7.24 -28.41
N VAL A 113 -35.64 6.41 -27.50
CA VAL A 113 -36.45 5.78 -26.43
C VAL A 113 -37.05 6.82 -25.48
N VAL A 114 -36.29 7.84 -25.06
CA VAL A 114 -36.74 8.93 -24.19
C VAL A 114 -37.78 9.77 -24.90
N ARG A 115 -37.53 10.15 -26.16
CA ARG A 115 -38.50 10.90 -26.96
C ARG A 115 -39.79 10.11 -27.17
N SER A 116 -39.70 8.83 -27.53
CA SER A 116 -40.85 7.94 -27.68
C SER A 116 -41.62 7.77 -26.37
N TYR A 117 -40.93 7.59 -25.24
CA TYR A 117 -41.55 7.55 -23.91
C TYR A 117 -42.29 8.85 -23.60
N TYR A 118 -41.66 10.00 -23.82
CA TYR A 118 -42.26 11.31 -23.56
C TYR A 118 -43.50 11.52 -24.42
N ILE A 119 -43.42 11.24 -25.72
CA ILE A 119 -44.56 11.30 -26.63
C ILE A 119 -45.68 10.36 -26.15
N GLN A 120 -45.39 9.08 -25.91
CA GLN A 120 -46.40 8.07 -25.55
C GLN A 120 -47.00 8.29 -24.15
N SER A 121 -46.27 8.90 -23.23
CA SER A 121 -46.78 9.26 -21.90
C SER A 121 -47.64 10.53 -21.90
N HIS A 122 -47.53 11.37 -22.94
CA HIS A 122 -48.31 12.61 -23.11
C HIS A 122 -49.35 12.58 -24.25
N TYR A 123 -49.34 11.56 -25.13
CA TYR A 123 -50.31 11.41 -26.23
C TYR A 123 -51.60 10.71 -25.80
N PRO A 124 -52.68 10.90 -26.58
CA PRO A 124 -53.87 11.61 -26.15
C PRO A 124 -54.43 11.05 -24.83
N SER A 125 -55.02 11.92 -24.00
CA SER A 125 -55.77 11.47 -22.82
C SER A 125 -56.66 10.28 -23.18
N ALA A 126 -56.87 9.34 -22.25
CA ALA A 126 -57.67 8.15 -22.52
C ALA A 126 -59.02 8.50 -23.21
N LEU A 127 -59.60 9.65 -22.84
CA LEU A 127 -60.79 10.21 -23.49
C LEU A 127 -60.58 10.50 -24.98
N MET A 128 -59.49 11.14 -25.38
CA MET A 128 -59.22 11.49 -26.78
C MET A 128 -58.88 10.27 -27.65
N VAL A 129 -58.28 9.22 -27.09
CA VAL A 129 -58.17 7.91 -27.80
C VAL A 129 -59.54 7.26 -27.96
N LEU A 130 -60.39 7.35 -26.94
CA LEU A 130 -61.75 6.82 -26.98
C LEU A 130 -62.61 7.51 -28.05
N PHE A 131 -62.58 8.84 -28.12
CA PHE A 131 -63.35 9.64 -29.08
C PHE A 131 -62.86 9.54 -30.52
N ASN A 132 -61.57 9.25 -30.75
CA ASN A 132 -61.01 9.07 -32.09
C ASN A 132 -61.07 7.62 -32.59
N SER A 133 -61.47 6.67 -31.75
CA SER A 133 -61.57 5.25 -32.13
C SER A 133 -62.88 4.96 -32.86
N GLN A 134 -62.84 4.04 -33.83
CA GLN A 134 -64.04 3.58 -34.53
C GLN A 134 -64.97 2.74 -33.64
N ASN A 135 -64.41 2.12 -32.59
CA ASN A 135 -65.14 1.37 -31.58
C ASN A 135 -64.33 1.26 -30.27
N ALA A 136 -65.03 0.95 -29.17
CA ALA A 136 -64.42 0.87 -27.84
C ALA A 136 -63.32 -0.22 -27.71
N SER A 137 -63.41 -1.31 -28.48
CA SER A 137 -62.39 -2.36 -28.46
C SER A 137 -61.07 -1.87 -29.05
N ASP A 138 -61.12 -1.09 -30.14
CA ASP A 138 -59.94 -0.50 -30.76
C ASP A 138 -59.30 0.55 -29.85
N ALA A 139 -60.09 1.37 -29.16
CA ALA A 139 -59.59 2.29 -28.14
C ALA A 139 -58.83 1.57 -27.02
N LEU A 140 -59.45 0.53 -26.43
CA LEU A 140 -58.83 -0.24 -25.35
C LEU A 140 -57.54 -0.94 -25.80
N ARG A 141 -57.52 -1.48 -27.02
CA ARG A 141 -56.31 -2.08 -27.61
C ARG A 141 -55.20 -1.04 -27.80
N GLN A 142 -55.52 0.13 -28.33
CA GLN A 142 -54.53 1.21 -28.51
C GLN A 142 -53.97 1.70 -27.18
N MET A 143 -54.82 1.91 -26.16
CA MET A 143 -54.37 2.26 -24.81
C MET A 143 -53.46 1.19 -24.19
N GLY A 144 -53.80 -0.09 -24.39
CA GLY A 144 -52.97 -1.21 -23.96
C GLY A 144 -51.59 -1.19 -24.61
N ILE A 145 -51.51 -0.91 -25.91
CA ILE A 145 -50.23 -0.79 -26.63
C ILE A 145 -49.41 0.38 -26.09
N TYR A 146 -50.00 1.57 -25.93
CA TYR A 146 -49.26 2.74 -25.42
C TYR A 146 -48.75 2.54 -24.00
N SER A 147 -49.58 2.00 -23.09
CA SER A 147 -49.16 1.72 -21.72
C SER A 147 -48.04 0.67 -21.67
N PHE A 148 -48.11 -0.36 -22.49
CA PHE A 148 -47.05 -1.37 -22.63
C PHE A 148 -45.74 -0.75 -23.14
N LEU A 149 -45.79 0.07 -24.19
CA LEU A 149 -44.61 0.73 -24.75
C LEU A 149 -43.99 1.74 -23.78
N ALA A 150 -44.81 2.53 -23.09
CA ALA A 150 -44.34 3.47 -22.08
C ALA A 150 -43.65 2.75 -20.91
N LYS A 151 -44.23 1.64 -20.43
CA LYS A 151 -43.60 0.79 -19.41
C LYS A 151 -42.28 0.21 -19.90
N LYS A 152 -42.26 -0.38 -21.09
CA LYS A 152 -41.04 -0.95 -21.68
C LYS A 152 -39.91 0.09 -21.81
N ASN A 153 -40.23 1.31 -22.25
CA ASN A 153 -39.24 2.38 -22.37
C ASN A 153 -38.75 2.87 -21.01
N ARG A 154 -39.63 2.99 -20.01
CA ARG A 154 -39.24 3.30 -18.62
C ARG A 154 -38.27 2.25 -18.08
N ASP A 155 -38.59 0.98 -18.26
CA ASP A 155 -37.75 -0.14 -17.79
C ASP A 155 -36.37 -0.09 -18.46
N ARG A 156 -36.31 0.23 -19.76
CA ARG A 156 -35.05 0.41 -20.50
C ARG A 156 -34.22 1.59 -19.99
N ILE A 157 -34.85 2.73 -19.70
CA ILE A 157 -34.17 3.90 -19.11
C ILE A 157 -33.60 3.54 -17.73
N ALA A 158 -34.37 2.81 -16.91
CA ALA A 158 -33.92 2.37 -15.59
C ALA A 158 -32.72 1.41 -15.67
N GLN A 159 -32.74 0.46 -16.60
CA GLN A 159 -31.62 -0.46 -16.85
C GLN A 159 -30.33 0.29 -17.23
N LEU A 160 -30.44 1.29 -18.11
CA LEU A 160 -29.31 2.14 -18.48
C LEU A 160 -28.74 2.93 -17.29
N ALA A 161 -29.61 3.45 -16.42
CA ALA A 161 -29.16 4.14 -15.21
C ALA A 161 -28.38 3.21 -14.26
N VAL A 162 -28.82 1.96 -14.11
CA VAL A 162 -28.09 0.93 -13.35
C VAL A 162 -26.74 0.65 -13.99
N MET A 163 -26.69 0.44 -15.31
CA MET A 163 -25.46 0.19 -16.06
C MET A 163 -24.42 1.32 -15.89
N ILE A 164 -24.87 2.59 -15.89
CA ILE A 164 -23.99 3.74 -15.62
C ILE A 164 -23.38 3.65 -14.22
N GLY A 165 -24.21 3.35 -13.21
CA GLY A 165 -23.75 3.20 -11.82
C GLY A 165 -22.72 2.08 -11.68
N ASP A 166 -22.96 0.95 -12.33
CA ASP A 166 -22.04 -0.19 -12.32
C ASP A 166 -20.72 0.10 -13.05
N LEU A 167 -20.77 0.79 -14.20
CA LEU A 167 -19.58 1.24 -14.93
C LEU A 167 -18.73 2.19 -14.09
N GLN A 168 -19.36 3.14 -13.40
CA GLN A 168 -18.67 4.07 -12.52
C GLN A 168 -17.99 3.35 -11.34
N LYS A 169 -18.71 2.43 -10.69
CA LYS A 169 -18.18 1.64 -9.58
C LYS A 169 -16.96 0.82 -10.01
N GLU A 170 -17.03 0.16 -11.15
CA GLU A 170 -15.92 -0.64 -11.66
C GLU A 170 -14.72 0.20 -12.08
N LYS A 171 -14.94 1.38 -12.67
CA LYS A 171 -13.86 2.32 -12.95
C LYS A 171 -13.12 2.71 -11.69
N THR A 172 -13.83 3.06 -10.61
CA THR A 172 -13.21 3.40 -9.33
C THR A 172 -12.45 2.22 -8.73
N GLN A 173 -12.99 0.99 -8.84
CA GLN A 173 -12.28 -0.20 -8.39
C GLN A 173 -10.97 -0.42 -9.17
N LEU A 174 -11.00 -0.25 -10.48
CA LEU A 174 -9.82 -0.36 -11.34
C LEU A 174 -8.76 0.68 -10.97
N GLU A 175 -9.15 1.94 -10.79
CA GLU A 175 -8.25 3.03 -10.37
C GLU A 175 -7.57 2.72 -9.03
N ASN A 176 -8.29 2.14 -8.07
CA ASN A 176 -7.73 1.74 -6.79
C ASN A 176 -6.71 0.60 -6.95
N ILE A 177 -7.01 -0.41 -7.77
CA ILE A 177 -6.08 -1.52 -8.04
C ILE A 177 -4.80 -1.00 -8.71
N ILE A 178 -4.91 -0.09 -9.68
CA ILE A 178 -3.76 0.56 -10.33
C ILE A 178 -2.91 1.30 -9.30
N ARG A 179 -3.54 2.09 -8.41
CA ARG A 179 -2.83 2.85 -7.37
C ARG A 179 -2.09 1.92 -6.40
N SER A 180 -2.76 0.88 -5.92
CA SER A 180 -2.14 -0.14 -5.05
C SER A 180 -0.96 -0.83 -5.73
N THR A 181 -1.11 -1.19 -7.00
CA THR A 181 -0.03 -1.83 -7.78
C THR A 181 1.17 -0.89 -7.95
N SER A 182 0.92 0.41 -8.20
CA SER A 182 1.97 1.42 -8.29
C SER A 182 2.74 1.56 -6.98
N ASN A 183 2.04 1.58 -5.84
CA ASN A 183 2.69 1.66 -4.53
C ASN A 183 3.54 0.42 -4.23
N LEU A 184 3.09 -0.78 -4.62
CA LEU A 184 3.87 -2.00 -4.48
C LEU A 184 5.13 -1.98 -5.35
N LYS A 185 5.08 -1.42 -6.56
CA LYS A 185 6.26 -1.23 -7.42
C LYS A 185 7.30 -0.32 -6.75
N ILE A 186 6.87 0.82 -6.21
CA ILE A 186 7.75 1.74 -5.48
C ILE A 186 8.44 1.03 -4.31
N GLN A 187 7.72 0.23 -3.51
CA GLN A 187 8.31 -0.53 -2.41
C GLN A 187 9.34 -1.58 -2.84
N VAL A 188 9.20 -2.12 -4.06
CA VAL A 188 10.18 -3.04 -4.64
C VAL A 188 11.40 -2.27 -5.15
N ASP A 189 11.21 -1.08 -5.73
CA ASP A 189 12.30 -0.26 -6.28
C ASP A 189 13.12 0.45 -5.18
N GLU A 190 12.51 0.74 -4.03
CA GLU A 190 13.18 1.33 -2.85
C GLU A 190 13.97 0.32 -2.00
N LYS A 191 13.82 -0.99 -2.24
CA LYS A 191 14.48 -2.07 -1.49
C LYS A 191 15.69 -2.63 -2.24
#